data_AF-A0A378LA14-F1
#
_entry.id   AF-A0A378LA14-F1
#
_cell.length_a   1.000
_cell.length_b   1.000
_cell.length_c   1.000
_cell.angle_alpha   90.00
_cell.angle_beta   90.00
_cell.angle_gamma   90.00
#
_symmetry.space_group_name_H-M   'P 1'
#
loop_
_entity.id
_entity.type
_entity.pdbx_description
1 polymer ?
#
loop_
_entity_poly.entity_id
_entity_poly.type
_entity_poly.pdbx_seq_one_letter_code
_entity_poly.pdbx_strand_id
1 'polypeptide(L)'
;MEPVSIALICAAALGTVVVLAAFIRQILLSRDKQLNDDAQTRALSHEVKELEQIRAQMQNEKRFDSHYQVLGANKDAIRYIDTEIEKILAKKTELIERYAKDIVKESGSIVSGKVSVDRKADCDQLREVIDQKIALYDNELKQLQERRASLWDAHTDFQRLLLNQEKARNASLDSVYKQHSALLEKVYLRHIDDTEIVAVKSMEASTMTFKDMFMIPIQFLMQYFGVSVTPGISLVQTRVEHITRAEVDKTQHEINDPVPEKQENVEHKEDKQGKQDKAHQDKAQDSVQSEEEEKEQAKANSLTFA
;
A
#
# COMPACT_ATOMS: atom_id res chain seq x y z
N MET A 1 -49.12 34.24 23.01
CA MET A 1 -48.85 32.80 22.84
C MET A 1 -48.20 32.30 24.11
N GLU A 2 -48.66 31.18 24.65
CA GLU A 2 -48.04 30.60 25.84
C GLU A 2 -46.62 30.12 25.49
N PRO A 3 -45.63 30.28 26.40
CA PRO A 3 -44.25 29.84 26.18
C PRO A 3 -44.14 28.37 25.77
N VAL A 4 -45.08 27.54 26.27
CA VAL A 4 -45.20 26.11 25.96
C VAL A 4 -45.47 25.86 24.48
N SER A 5 -46.31 26.68 23.84
CA SER A 5 -46.64 26.53 22.43
C SER A 5 -45.45 26.87 21.51
N ILE A 6 -44.65 27.88 21.90
CA ILE A 6 -43.44 28.28 21.15
C ILE A 6 -42.38 27.18 21.27
N ALA A 7 -42.18 26.63 22.47
CA ALA A 7 -41.24 25.52 22.68
C ALA A 7 -41.61 24.26 21.88
N LEU A 8 -42.90 23.93 21.80
CA LEU A 8 -43.40 22.80 20.99
C LEU A 8 -43.14 22.99 19.50
N ILE A 9 -43.38 24.19 18.97
CA ILE A 9 -43.14 24.51 17.56
C ILE A 9 -41.64 24.47 17.24
N CYS A 10 -40.78 25.01 18.11
CA CYS A 10 -39.33 24.95 17.94
C CYS A 10 -38.80 23.50 18.01
N ALA A 11 -39.29 22.68 18.95
CA ALA A 11 -38.90 21.27 19.04
C ALA A 11 -39.31 20.50 17.79
N ALA A 12 -40.50 20.75 17.25
CA ALA A 12 -40.98 20.13 16.02
C ALA A 12 -40.14 20.56 14.78
N ALA A 13 -39.85 21.86 14.64
CA ALA A 13 -39.07 22.37 13.52
C ALA A 13 -37.59 21.96 13.58
N LEU A 14 -36.99 21.92 14.77
CA LEU A 14 -35.61 21.44 14.95
C LEU A 14 -35.52 19.92 14.75
N GLY A 15 -36.52 19.17 15.23
CA GLY A 15 -36.60 17.74 15.02
C GLY A 15 -36.64 17.35 13.53
N THR A 16 -37.43 18.05 12.72
CA THR A 16 -37.50 17.79 11.27
C THR A 16 -36.19 18.12 10.55
N VAL A 17 -35.54 19.24 10.90
CA VAL A 17 -34.23 19.60 10.35
C VAL A 17 -33.16 18.58 10.70
N VAL A 18 -33.16 18.04 11.93
CA VAL A 18 -32.22 16.99 12.36
C VAL A 18 -32.43 15.69 11.59
N VAL A 19 -33.69 15.25 11.42
CA VAL A 19 -34.00 14.04 10.64
C VAL A 19 -33.56 14.20 9.18
N LEU A 20 -33.80 15.36 8.58
CA LEU A 20 -33.32 15.69 7.23
C LEU A 20 -31.79 15.70 7.13
N ALA A 21 -31.10 16.30 8.11
CA ALA A 21 -29.64 16.34 8.13
C ALA A 21 -29.03 14.93 8.27
N ALA A 22 -29.61 14.08 9.15
CA ALA A 22 -29.20 12.69 9.29
C ALA A 22 -29.42 11.89 7.99
N PHE A 23 -30.54 12.11 7.30
CA PHE A 23 -30.87 11.44 6.04
C PHE A 23 -29.93 11.86 4.89
N ILE A 24 -29.70 13.16 4.70
CA ILE A 24 -28.74 13.67 3.70
C ILE A 24 -27.35 13.09 3.96
N ARG A 25 -26.94 12.99 5.22
CA ARG A 25 -25.65 12.42 5.61
C ARG A 25 -25.54 10.93 5.30
N GLN A 26 -26.59 10.16 5.59
CA GLN A 26 -26.64 8.74 5.21
C GLN A 26 -26.52 8.55 3.69
N ILE A 27 -27.15 9.43 2.90
CA ILE A 27 -27.02 9.42 1.44
C ILE A 27 -25.58 9.73 1.00
N LEU A 28 -24.93 10.74 1.58
CA LEU A 28 -23.55 11.08 1.24
C LEU A 28 -22.57 9.94 1.57
N LEU A 29 -22.68 9.35 2.76
CA LEU A 29 -21.86 8.20 3.16
C LEU A 29 -22.09 6.98 2.26
N SER A 30 -23.35 6.72 1.87
CA SER A 30 -23.69 5.65 0.94
C SER A 30 -23.07 5.88 -0.44
N ARG A 31 -23.13 7.12 -0.94
CA ARG A 31 -22.54 7.49 -2.23
C ARG A 31 -21.01 7.39 -2.22
N ASP A 32 -20.36 7.90 -1.17
CA ASP A 32 -18.90 7.83 -1.03
C ASP A 32 -18.43 6.38 -0.96
N LYS A 33 -19.17 5.53 -0.22
CA LYS A 33 -18.92 4.08 -0.20
C LYS A 33 -19.05 3.48 -1.60
N GLN A 34 -20.13 3.77 -2.32
CA GLN A 34 -20.36 3.23 -3.65
C GLN A 34 -19.26 3.64 -4.65
N LEU A 35 -18.82 4.90 -4.61
CA LEU A 35 -17.72 5.38 -5.45
C LEU A 35 -16.40 4.66 -5.13
N ASN A 36 -16.15 4.37 -3.86
CA ASN A 36 -14.97 3.62 -3.44
C ASN A 36 -15.03 2.15 -3.90
N ASP A 37 -16.18 1.49 -3.71
CA ASP A 37 -16.42 0.10 -4.16
C ASP A 37 -16.25 -0.02 -5.69
N ASP A 38 -16.75 0.96 -6.46
CA ASP A 38 -16.58 1.04 -7.91
C ASP A 38 -15.10 1.23 -8.30
N ALA A 39 -14.37 2.11 -7.61
CA ALA A 39 -12.95 2.34 -7.84
C ALA A 39 -12.13 1.07 -7.54
N GLN A 40 -12.46 0.35 -6.46
CA GLN A 40 -11.83 -0.92 -6.13
C GLN A 40 -12.12 -2.00 -7.17
N THR A 41 -13.36 -2.10 -7.64
CA THR A 41 -13.73 -3.05 -8.69
C THR A 41 -12.95 -2.79 -9.98
N ARG A 42 -12.74 -1.52 -10.35
CA ARG A 42 -11.92 -1.14 -11.52
C ARG A 42 -10.43 -1.42 -11.32
N ALA A 43 -9.89 -1.14 -10.13
CA ALA A 43 -8.50 -1.45 -9.83
C ALA A 43 -8.26 -2.96 -9.88
N LEU A 44 -9.17 -3.75 -9.30
CA LEU A 44 -9.14 -5.20 -9.32
C LEU A 44 -9.20 -5.74 -10.76
N SER A 45 -10.11 -5.23 -11.59
CA SER A 45 -10.23 -5.70 -12.98
C SER A 45 -8.97 -5.41 -13.81
N HIS A 46 -8.29 -4.30 -13.52
CA HIS A 46 -6.98 -3.99 -14.11
C HIS A 46 -5.90 -4.99 -13.66
N GLU A 47 -5.76 -5.22 -12.36
CA GLU A 47 -4.74 -6.17 -11.83
C GLU A 47 -5.00 -7.60 -12.34
N VAL A 48 -6.27 -8.03 -12.40
CA VAL A 48 -6.64 -9.34 -12.96
C VAL A 48 -6.27 -9.46 -14.44
N LYS A 49 -6.48 -8.39 -15.21
CA LYS A 49 -6.13 -8.35 -16.64
C LYS A 49 -4.62 -8.42 -16.87
N GLU A 50 -3.83 -7.73 -16.04
CA GLU A 50 -2.37 -7.82 -16.09
C GLU A 50 -1.88 -9.23 -15.77
N LEU A 51 -2.45 -9.88 -14.75
CA LEU A 51 -2.13 -11.26 -14.40
C LEU A 51 -2.53 -12.24 -15.50
N GLU A 52 -3.64 -12.00 -16.19
CA GLU A 52 -4.07 -12.78 -17.34
C GLU A 52 -3.15 -12.58 -18.55
N GLN A 53 -2.61 -11.38 -18.74
CA GLN A 53 -1.61 -11.11 -19.77
C GLN A 53 -0.30 -11.85 -19.50
N ILE A 54 0.21 -11.83 -18.25
CA ILE A 54 1.39 -12.60 -17.84
C ILE A 54 1.13 -14.11 -18.04
N ARG A 55 -0.08 -14.57 -17.71
CA ARG A 55 -0.51 -15.95 -17.93
C ARG A 55 -0.48 -16.34 -19.42
N ALA A 56 -1.00 -15.48 -20.30
CA ALA A 56 -1.01 -15.73 -21.74
C ALA A 56 0.41 -15.77 -22.34
N GLN A 57 1.31 -14.92 -21.84
CA GLN A 57 2.72 -14.94 -22.23
C GLN A 57 3.40 -16.27 -21.84
N MET A 58 3.14 -16.79 -20.63
CA MET A 58 3.69 -18.08 -20.20
C MET A 58 3.18 -19.28 -21.00
N GLN A 59 1.92 -19.27 -21.44
CA GLN A 59 1.37 -20.38 -22.25
C GLN A 59 1.99 -20.47 -23.65
N ASN A 60 2.53 -19.37 -24.16
CA ASN A 60 3.17 -19.30 -25.47
C ASN A 60 4.63 -19.77 -25.46
N GLU A 61 5.27 -19.92 -24.30
CA GLU A 61 6.59 -20.53 -24.17
C GLU A 61 6.51 -22.06 -24.28
N LYS A 62 6.32 -22.56 -25.51
CA LYS A 62 6.43 -23.99 -25.79
C LYS A 62 7.87 -24.45 -25.72
N ARG A 63 8.07 -25.65 -25.15
CA ARG A 63 9.36 -26.34 -25.07
C ARG A 63 9.77 -26.81 -26.47
N PHE A 64 11.06 -26.66 -26.80
CA PHE A 64 11.58 -27.08 -28.10
C PHE A 64 11.54 -28.60 -28.25
N ASP A 65 10.72 -29.12 -29.16
CA ASP A 65 10.58 -30.55 -29.44
C ASP A 65 11.76 -31.14 -30.25
N SER A 66 12.67 -30.28 -30.74
CA SER A 66 13.67 -30.65 -31.74
C SER A 66 14.89 -31.42 -31.21
N HIS A 67 15.04 -31.56 -29.89
CA HIS A 67 16.29 -32.04 -29.29
C HIS A 67 16.41 -33.55 -29.16
N TYR A 68 15.32 -34.31 -29.32
CA TYR A 68 15.34 -35.77 -29.20
C TYR A 68 16.16 -36.49 -30.28
N GLN A 69 16.58 -35.80 -31.34
CA GLN A 69 17.42 -36.37 -32.40
C GLN A 69 18.87 -36.57 -31.95
N VAL A 70 19.33 -35.87 -30.91
CA VAL A 70 20.73 -35.85 -30.45
C VAL A 70 20.96 -36.82 -29.27
N LEU A 71 19.91 -37.47 -28.76
CA LEU A 71 19.94 -38.22 -27.49
C LEU A 71 20.43 -39.67 -27.56
N GLY A 72 20.82 -40.15 -28.73
CA GLY A 72 21.42 -41.49 -28.91
C GLY A 72 20.62 -42.62 -28.26
N ALA A 73 21.28 -43.46 -27.46
CA ALA A 73 20.69 -44.66 -26.85
C ALA A 73 19.71 -44.38 -25.69
N ASN A 74 19.79 -43.22 -25.03
CA ASN A 74 18.93 -42.86 -23.88
C ASN A 74 17.67 -42.09 -24.28
N LYS A 75 17.41 -41.95 -25.60
CA LYS A 75 16.33 -41.14 -26.16
C LYS A 75 14.96 -41.46 -25.58
N ASP A 76 14.58 -42.73 -25.51
CA ASP A 76 13.24 -43.12 -25.06
C ASP A 76 13.03 -42.88 -23.56
N ALA A 77 14.08 -43.10 -22.76
CA ALA A 77 14.06 -42.82 -21.32
C ALA A 77 13.96 -41.31 -21.03
N ILE A 78 14.73 -40.49 -21.76
CA ILE A 78 14.68 -39.02 -21.61
C ILE A 78 13.33 -38.49 -22.08
N ARG A 79 12.80 -38.98 -23.20
CA ARG A 79 11.47 -38.61 -23.70
C ARG A 79 10.36 -38.97 -22.70
N TYR A 80 10.45 -40.13 -22.06
CA TYR A 80 9.51 -40.50 -21.00
C TYR A 80 9.57 -39.53 -19.82
N ILE A 81 10.77 -39.23 -19.31
CA ILE A 81 10.94 -38.27 -18.21
C ILE A 81 10.44 -36.89 -18.59
N ASP A 82 10.73 -36.44 -19.81
CA ASP A 82 10.28 -35.14 -20.31
C ASP A 82 8.75 -35.07 -20.44
N THR A 83 8.10 -36.16 -20.81
CA THR A 83 6.64 -36.28 -20.83
C THR A 83 6.06 -36.21 -19.41
N GLU A 84 6.69 -36.86 -18.43
CA GLU A 84 6.25 -36.80 -17.02
C GLU A 84 6.46 -35.41 -16.41
N ILE A 85 7.58 -34.75 -16.70
CA ILE A 85 7.83 -33.35 -16.31
C ILE A 85 6.73 -32.44 -16.87
N GLU A 86 6.38 -32.59 -18.15
CA GLU A 86 5.31 -31.82 -18.77
C GLU A 86 3.94 -32.07 -18.15
N LYS A 87 3.62 -33.33 -17.80
CA LYS A 87 2.38 -33.65 -17.09
C LYS A 87 2.31 -32.97 -15.72
N ILE A 88 3.42 -32.94 -14.96
CA ILE A 88 3.44 -32.28 -13.65
C ILE A 88 3.31 -30.76 -13.81
N LEU A 89 4.04 -30.15 -14.75
CA LEU A 89 3.93 -28.71 -15.03
C LEU A 89 2.52 -28.33 -15.50
N ALA A 90 1.87 -29.18 -16.30
CA ALA A 90 0.48 -28.98 -16.72
C ALA A 90 -0.48 -29.03 -15.52
N LYS A 91 -0.34 -30.04 -14.64
CA LYS A 91 -1.13 -30.13 -13.40
C LYS A 91 -0.92 -28.92 -12.48
N LYS A 92 0.32 -28.46 -12.33
CA LYS A 92 0.66 -27.25 -11.55
C LYS A 92 0.00 -26.01 -12.15
N THR A 93 0.08 -25.85 -13.48
CA THR A 93 -0.56 -24.74 -14.20
C THR A 93 -2.08 -24.75 -14.02
N GLU A 94 -2.72 -25.92 -14.18
CA GLU A 94 -4.17 -26.08 -13.98
C GLU A 94 -4.60 -25.78 -12.54
N LEU A 95 -3.81 -26.21 -11.55
CA LEU A 95 -4.07 -25.93 -10.14
C LEU A 95 -4.04 -24.43 -9.86
N ILE A 96 -3.01 -23.73 -10.35
CA ILE A 96 -2.87 -22.28 -10.23
C ILE A 96 -4.02 -21.57 -10.97
N GLU A 97 -4.43 -22.07 -12.13
CA GLU A 97 -5.54 -21.49 -12.90
C GLU A 97 -6.88 -21.59 -12.15
N ARG A 98 -7.16 -22.77 -11.57
CA ARG A 98 -8.37 -22.96 -10.75
C ARG A 98 -8.37 -22.01 -9.56
N TYR A 99 -7.26 -21.95 -8.84
CA TYR A 99 -7.10 -21.03 -7.71
C TYR A 99 -7.28 -19.57 -8.10
N ALA A 100 -6.72 -19.16 -9.25
CA ALA A 100 -6.87 -17.79 -9.73
C ALA A 100 -8.34 -17.44 -10.01
N LYS A 101 -9.12 -18.36 -10.60
CA LYS A 101 -10.57 -18.17 -10.82
C LYS A 101 -11.33 -18.02 -9.51
N ASP A 102 -10.98 -18.83 -8.52
CA ASP A 102 -11.60 -18.78 -7.19
C ASP A 102 -11.26 -17.46 -6.47
N ILE A 103 -10.02 -16.97 -6.56
CA ILE A 103 -9.63 -15.66 -6.02
C ILE A 103 -10.41 -14.52 -6.66
N VAL A 104 -10.55 -14.51 -7.99
CA VAL A 104 -11.29 -13.44 -8.67
C VAL A 104 -12.76 -13.41 -8.23
N LYS A 105 -13.36 -14.58 -8.08
CA LYS A 105 -14.74 -14.71 -7.58
C LYS A 105 -14.86 -14.26 -6.13
N GLU A 106 -13.89 -14.64 -5.29
CA GLU A 106 -13.91 -14.29 -3.87
C GLU A 106 -13.67 -12.80 -3.66
N SER A 107 -12.67 -12.23 -4.32
CA SER A 107 -12.37 -10.80 -4.27
C SER A 107 -13.55 -9.93 -4.75
N GLY A 108 -14.25 -10.32 -5.81
CA GLY A 108 -15.49 -9.65 -6.21
C GLY A 108 -16.61 -9.75 -5.14
N SER A 109 -16.66 -10.86 -4.42
CA SER A 109 -17.62 -11.05 -3.33
C SER A 109 -17.29 -10.22 -2.09
N ILE A 110 -16.00 -10.04 -1.78
CA ILE A 110 -15.51 -9.17 -0.70
C ILE A 110 -15.88 -7.71 -0.99
N VAL A 111 -15.61 -7.22 -2.20
CA VAL A 111 -15.95 -5.84 -2.60
C VAL A 111 -17.48 -5.61 -2.52
N SER A 112 -18.30 -6.62 -2.83
CA SER A 112 -19.76 -6.53 -2.67
C SER A 112 -20.27 -6.51 -1.21
N GLY A 113 -19.37 -6.53 -0.22
CA GLY A 113 -19.69 -6.46 1.20
C GLY A 113 -20.09 -7.79 1.85
N LYS A 114 -19.82 -8.93 1.19
CA LYS A 114 -20.12 -10.28 1.73
C LYS A 114 -18.93 -10.87 2.47
N VAL A 115 -18.28 -10.09 3.33
CA VAL A 115 -17.16 -10.56 4.14
C VAL A 115 -17.68 -11.27 5.39
N SER A 116 -17.28 -12.52 5.58
CA SER A 116 -17.41 -13.22 6.85
C SER A 116 -16.06 -13.76 7.29
N VAL A 117 -15.87 -13.87 8.60
CA VAL A 117 -14.66 -14.46 9.20
C VAL A 117 -14.46 -15.89 8.69
N ASP A 118 -15.56 -16.64 8.56
CA ASP A 118 -15.54 -18.02 8.06
C ASP A 118 -15.01 -18.11 6.62
N ARG A 119 -15.40 -17.16 5.74
CA ARG A 119 -14.93 -17.16 4.33
C ARG A 119 -13.44 -16.90 4.21
N LYS A 120 -12.87 -16.06 5.09
CA LYS A 120 -11.43 -15.85 5.14
C LYS A 120 -10.72 -17.13 5.57
N ALA A 121 -11.22 -17.80 6.61
CA ALA A 121 -10.66 -19.07 7.08
C ALA A 121 -10.71 -20.16 5.99
N ASP A 122 -11.81 -20.26 5.24
CA ASP A 122 -11.93 -21.17 4.11
C ASP A 122 -10.90 -20.87 3.01
N CYS A 123 -10.64 -19.59 2.72
CA CYS A 123 -9.64 -19.17 1.74
C CYS A 123 -8.21 -19.45 2.20
N ASP A 124 -7.92 -19.24 3.49
CA ASP A 124 -6.63 -19.54 4.10
C ASP A 124 -6.35 -21.04 4.09
N GLN A 125 -7.37 -21.86 4.38
CA GLN A 125 -7.27 -23.33 4.28
C GLN A 125 -7.06 -23.78 2.83
N LEU A 126 -7.79 -23.20 1.88
CA LEU A 126 -7.61 -23.50 0.46
C LEU A 126 -6.19 -23.17 -0.01
N ARG A 127 -5.65 -22.02 0.44
CA ARG A 127 -4.27 -21.60 0.18
C ARG A 127 -3.27 -22.62 0.72
N GLU A 128 -3.41 -23.04 1.96
CA GLU A 128 -2.52 -24.04 2.58
C GLU A 128 -2.53 -25.37 1.80
N VAL A 129 -3.71 -25.85 1.39
CA VAL A 129 -3.84 -27.08 0.59
C VAL A 129 -3.13 -26.93 -0.76
N ILE A 130 -3.18 -25.74 -1.37
CA ILE A 130 -2.50 -25.47 -2.65
C ILE A 130 -0.99 -25.37 -2.45
N ASP A 131 -0.53 -24.70 -1.40
CA ASP A 131 0.89 -24.61 -1.06
C ASP A 131 1.49 -26.00 -0.86
N GLN A 132 0.79 -26.88 -0.14
CA GLN A 132 1.19 -28.28 0.02
C GLN A 132 1.28 -29.01 -1.33
N LYS A 133 0.28 -28.86 -2.21
CA LYS A 133 0.30 -29.49 -3.54
C LYS A 133 1.40 -28.94 -4.45
N ILE A 134 1.66 -27.64 -4.42
CA ILE A 134 2.76 -27.02 -5.16
C ILE A 134 4.10 -27.58 -4.68
N ALA A 135 4.30 -27.67 -3.37
CA ALA A 135 5.51 -28.26 -2.79
C ALA A 135 5.70 -29.73 -3.19
N LEU A 136 4.62 -30.52 -3.25
CA LEU A 136 4.67 -31.89 -3.75
C LEU A 136 5.12 -31.94 -5.22
N TYR A 137 4.54 -31.11 -6.08
CA TYR A 137 4.93 -31.04 -7.49
C TYR A 137 6.36 -30.56 -7.70
N ASP A 138 6.84 -29.60 -6.91
CA ASP A 138 8.22 -29.13 -6.97
C ASP A 138 9.21 -30.23 -6.54
N ASN A 139 8.86 -31.04 -5.54
CA ASN A 139 9.66 -32.20 -5.14
C ASN A 139 9.70 -33.29 -6.23
N GLU A 140 8.55 -33.61 -6.85
CA GLU A 140 8.50 -34.57 -7.95
C GLU A 140 9.29 -34.08 -9.17
N LEU A 141 9.18 -32.79 -9.52
CA LEU A 141 9.96 -32.17 -10.59
C LEU A 141 11.46 -32.28 -10.32
N LYS A 142 11.89 -32.01 -9.09
CA LYS A 142 13.30 -32.13 -8.70
C LYS A 142 13.83 -33.55 -8.89
N GLN A 143 13.07 -34.56 -8.45
CA GLN A 143 13.45 -35.97 -8.62
C GLN A 143 13.56 -36.37 -10.10
N LEU A 144 12.61 -35.93 -10.94
CA LEU A 144 12.66 -36.19 -12.38
C LEU A 144 13.82 -35.46 -13.07
N GLN A 145 14.13 -34.23 -12.65
CA GLN A 145 15.28 -33.47 -13.16
C GLN A 145 16.61 -34.11 -12.77
N GLU A 146 16.74 -34.63 -11.54
CA GLU A 146 17.92 -35.39 -11.10
C GLU A 146 18.08 -36.69 -11.89
N ARG A 147 16.98 -37.42 -12.13
CA ARG A 147 16.99 -38.64 -12.94
C ARG A 147 17.31 -38.36 -14.41
N ARG A 148 16.84 -37.24 -14.96
CA ARG A 148 17.18 -36.80 -16.32
C ARG A 148 18.65 -36.44 -16.40
N ALA A 149 19.18 -35.77 -15.38
CA ALA A 149 20.59 -35.39 -15.32
C ALA A 149 21.54 -36.59 -15.37
N SER A 150 21.21 -37.68 -14.66
CA SER A 150 22.01 -38.90 -14.69
C SER A 150 21.98 -39.65 -16.02
N LEU A 151 21.05 -39.30 -16.93
CA LEU A 151 20.97 -39.93 -18.26
C LEU A 151 21.70 -39.12 -19.34
N TRP A 152 22.18 -37.92 -19.00
CA TRP A 152 22.69 -36.93 -19.93
C TRP A 152 24.20 -36.69 -19.80
N ASP A 153 24.97 -37.78 -19.81
CA ASP A 153 26.42 -37.71 -19.61
C ASP A 153 27.19 -37.05 -20.78
N ALA A 154 26.61 -37.04 -22.00
CA ALA A 154 27.29 -36.55 -23.21
C ALA A 154 27.00 -35.08 -23.58
N HIS A 155 25.95 -34.46 -23.02
CA HIS A 155 25.46 -33.15 -23.45
C HIS A 155 25.03 -32.26 -22.27
N THR A 156 25.93 -32.09 -21.29
CA THR A 156 25.70 -31.36 -20.04
C THR A 156 25.37 -29.88 -20.22
N ASP A 157 25.93 -29.22 -21.24
CA ASP A 157 25.66 -27.80 -21.52
C ASP A 157 24.23 -27.59 -22.03
N PHE A 158 23.76 -28.48 -22.92
CA PHE A 158 22.40 -28.43 -23.44
C PHE A 158 21.38 -28.77 -22.35
N GLN A 159 21.70 -29.74 -21.51
CA GLN A 159 20.93 -30.03 -20.30
C GLN A 159 20.81 -28.79 -19.40
N ARG A 160 21.92 -28.07 -19.17
CA ARG A 160 21.94 -26.89 -18.31
C ARG A 160 21.03 -25.80 -18.87
N LEU A 161 21.05 -25.57 -20.19
CA LEU A 161 20.16 -24.62 -20.85
C LEU A 161 18.68 -24.99 -20.65
N LEU A 162 18.31 -26.25 -20.87
CA LEU A 162 16.94 -26.71 -20.70
C LEU A 162 16.46 -26.64 -19.25
N LEU A 163 17.32 -27.04 -18.31
CA LEU A 163 17.03 -26.95 -16.89
C LEU A 163 16.87 -25.49 -16.45
N ASN A 164 17.69 -24.57 -16.96
CA ASN A 164 17.54 -23.14 -16.68
C ASN A 164 16.22 -22.58 -17.24
N GLN A 165 15.83 -22.98 -18.44
CA GLN A 165 14.54 -22.59 -19.03
C GLN A 165 13.36 -23.12 -18.21
N GLU A 166 13.41 -24.39 -17.79
CA GLU A 166 12.40 -24.99 -16.92
C GLU A 166 12.30 -24.29 -15.57
N LYS A 167 13.45 -23.96 -14.96
CA LYS A 167 13.49 -23.22 -13.70
C LYS A 167 12.92 -21.82 -13.85
N ALA A 168 13.26 -21.11 -14.93
CA ALA A 168 12.71 -19.79 -15.21
C ALA A 168 11.19 -19.85 -15.37
N ARG A 169 10.68 -20.83 -16.13
CA ARG A 169 9.25 -21.05 -16.30
C ARG A 169 8.56 -21.42 -14.97
N ASN A 170 9.15 -22.29 -14.16
CA ASN A 170 8.59 -22.67 -12.85
C ASN A 170 8.56 -21.46 -11.90
N ALA A 171 9.64 -20.68 -11.85
CA ALA A 171 9.69 -19.45 -11.06
C ALA A 171 8.66 -18.42 -11.52
N SER A 172 8.40 -18.34 -12.83
CA SER A 172 7.34 -17.49 -13.38
C SER A 172 5.96 -17.96 -12.91
N LEU A 173 5.66 -19.27 -12.95
CA LEU A 173 4.41 -19.83 -12.41
C LEU A 173 4.24 -19.53 -10.92
N ASP A 174 5.32 -19.69 -10.13
CA ASP A 174 5.30 -19.39 -8.70
C ASP A 174 5.09 -17.89 -8.44
N SER A 175 5.66 -17.03 -9.29
CA SER A 175 5.45 -15.58 -9.19
C SER A 175 3.99 -15.20 -9.43
N VAL A 176 3.34 -15.80 -10.43
CA VAL A 176 1.92 -15.56 -10.73
C VAL A 176 1.04 -16.06 -9.59
N TYR A 177 1.34 -17.23 -9.04
CA TYR A 177 0.66 -17.74 -7.85
C TYR A 177 0.78 -16.77 -6.66
N LYS A 178 2.00 -16.30 -6.34
CA LYS A 178 2.24 -15.35 -5.25
C LYS A 178 1.53 -14.02 -5.47
N GLN A 179 1.52 -13.50 -6.71
CA GLN A 179 0.80 -12.28 -7.05
C GLN A 179 -0.72 -12.45 -6.86
N HIS A 180 -1.28 -13.59 -7.25
CA HIS A 180 -2.69 -13.92 -7.02
C HIS A 180 -3.02 -13.97 -5.53
N SER A 181 -2.20 -14.63 -4.70
CA SER A 181 -2.39 -14.64 -3.25
C SER A 181 -2.25 -13.24 -2.62
N ALA A 182 -1.27 -12.45 -3.06
CA ALA A 182 -1.06 -11.09 -2.58
C ALA A 182 -2.21 -10.15 -2.95
N LEU A 183 -2.79 -10.31 -4.14
CA LEU A 183 -3.98 -9.58 -4.56
C LEU A 183 -5.16 -9.86 -3.64
N LEU A 184 -5.42 -11.13 -3.31
CA LEU A 184 -6.51 -11.49 -2.40
C LEU A 184 -6.30 -10.86 -1.01
N GLU A 185 -5.09 -10.98 -0.46
CA GLU A 185 -4.75 -10.42 0.85
C GLU A 185 -4.90 -8.89 0.87
N LYS A 186 -4.44 -8.21 -0.17
CA LYS A 186 -4.60 -6.77 -0.36
C LYS A 186 -6.08 -6.36 -0.38
N VAL A 187 -6.94 -7.13 -1.05
CA VAL A 187 -8.39 -6.87 -1.08
C VAL A 187 -9.00 -7.04 0.31
N TYR A 188 -8.62 -8.08 1.05
CA TYR A 188 -9.08 -8.28 2.43
C TYR A 188 -8.66 -7.13 3.35
N LEU A 189 -7.38 -6.73 3.32
CA LEU A 189 -6.87 -5.64 4.16
C LEU A 189 -7.58 -4.33 3.84
N ARG A 190 -7.69 -3.96 2.56
CA ARG A 190 -8.39 -2.74 2.15
C ARG A 190 -9.86 -2.73 2.57
N HIS A 191 -10.55 -3.87 2.43
CA HIS A 191 -11.94 -3.93 2.85
C HIS A 191 -12.08 -3.76 4.37
N ILE A 192 -11.22 -4.39 5.17
CA ILE A 192 -11.20 -4.22 6.62
C ILE A 192 -10.93 -2.75 6.97
N ASP A 193 -9.87 -2.16 6.41
CA ASP A 193 -9.49 -0.76 6.64
C ASP A 193 -10.64 0.20 6.26
N ASP A 194 -11.27 -0.02 5.11
CA ASP A 194 -12.39 0.81 4.67
C ASP A 194 -13.61 0.66 5.59
N THR A 195 -13.92 -0.56 6.04
CA THR A 195 -15.01 -0.77 7.00
C THR A 195 -14.73 -0.13 8.35
N GLU A 196 -13.48 -0.15 8.82
CA GLU A 196 -13.04 0.50 10.04
C GLU A 196 -13.11 2.02 9.90
N ILE A 197 -12.55 2.59 8.84
CA ILE A 197 -12.58 4.04 8.58
C ILE A 197 -14.02 4.54 8.46
N VAL A 198 -14.90 3.81 7.78
CA VAL A 198 -16.32 4.17 7.68
C VAL A 198 -16.99 4.09 9.04
N ALA A 199 -16.70 3.07 9.85
CA ALA A 199 -17.23 2.96 11.21
C ALA A 199 -16.77 4.12 12.10
N VAL A 200 -15.46 4.43 12.11
CA VAL A 200 -14.87 5.54 12.88
C VAL A 200 -15.46 6.88 12.43
N LYS A 201 -15.47 7.16 11.13
CA LYS A 201 -16.08 8.40 10.60
C LYS A 201 -17.56 8.50 10.94
N SER A 202 -18.30 7.38 10.94
CA SER A 202 -19.70 7.33 11.35
C SER A 202 -19.86 7.60 12.87
N MET A 203 -18.96 7.08 13.71
CA MET A 203 -18.95 7.36 15.16
C MET A 203 -18.57 8.80 15.49
N GLU A 204 -17.55 9.37 14.84
CA GLU A 204 -17.19 10.78 15.00
C GLU A 204 -18.29 11.71 14.48
N ALA A 205 -18.84 11.37 13.32
CA ALA A 205 -19.98 12.05 12.71
C ALA A 205 -21.20 12.08 13.63
N SER A 206 -21.59 10.92 14.18
CA SER A 206 -22.72 10.81 15.09
C SER A 206 -22.45 11.58 16.39
N THR A 207 -21.22 11.55 16.91
CA THR A 207 -20.82 12.33 18.09
C THR A 207 -20.91 13.83 17.84
N MET A 208 -20.43 14.32 16.69
CA MET A 208 -20.58 15.74 16.31
C MET A 208 -22.04 16.12 16.09
N THR A 209 -22.81 15.28 15.39
CA THR A 209 -24.24 15.56 15.14
C THR A 209 -25.01 15.58 16.46
N PHE A 210 -24.71 14.68 17.39
CA PHE A 210 -25.29 14.67 18.73
C PHE A 210 -24.89 15.93 19.50
N LYS A 211 -23.61 16.30 19.49
CA LYS A 211 -23.12 17.52 20.14
C LYS A 211 -23.85 18.76 19.61
N ASP A 212 -23.97 18.90 18.29
CA ASP A 212 -24.65 20.03 17.66
C ASP A 212 -26.17 20.00 17.92
N MET A 213 -26.78 18.82 17.88
CA MET A 213 -28.20 18.61 18.19
C MET A 213 -28.55 19.02 19.64
N PHE A 214 -27.65 18.81 20.60
CA PHE A 214 -27.88 19.24 21.99
C PHE A 214 -27.45 20.68 22.25
N MET A 215 -26.32 21.14 21.69
CA MET A 215 -25.80 22.48 21.95
C MET A 215 -26.64 23.58 21.29
N ILE A 216 -27.15 23.38 20.08
CA ILE A 216 -27.88 24.42 19.35
C ILE A 216 -29.20 24.81 20.05
N PRO A 217 -30.06 23.87 20.49
CA PRO A 217 -31.27 24.22 21.24
C PRO A 217 -30.96 24.82 22.61
N ILE A 218 -29.90 24.36 23.29
CA ILE A 218 -29.48 24.92 24.59
C ILE A 218 -29.01 26.36 24.42
N GLN A 219 -28.19 26.65 23.41
CA GLN A 219 -27.78 28.03 23.09
C GLN A 219 -28.98 28.91 22.75
N PHE A 220 -29.93 28.39 21.97
CA PHE A 220 -31.16 29.11 21.63
C PHE A 220 -32.05 29.38 22.85
N LEU A 221 -32.21 28.39 23.74
CA LEU A 221 -32.97 28.56 24.99
C LEU A 221 -32.25 29.52 25.96
N MET A 222 -30.93 29.49 26.06
CA MET A 222 -30.16 30.47 26.83
C MET A 222 -30.37 31.91 26.31
N GLN A 223 -30.47 32.08 24.99
CA GLN A 223 -30.75 33.36 24.35
C GLN A 223 -32.20 33.82 24.58
N TYR A 224 -33.17 32.90 24.60
CA TYR A 224 -34.60 33.20 24.75
C TYR A 224 -35.05 33.41 26.20
N PHE A 225 -34.50 32.66 27.16
CA PHE A 225 -34.80 32.80 28.60
C PHE A 225 -34.04 33.95 29.28
N GLY A 226 -33.35 34.80 28.50
CA GLY A 226 -32.76 36.02 29.04
C GLY A 226 -31.73 35.74 30.14
N VAL A 227 -30.91 34.70 29.98
CA VAL A 227 -29.58 34.73 30.59
C VAL A 227 -28.82 35.80 29.82
N SER A 228 -29.03 37.03 30.26
CA SER A 228 -28.42 38.24 29.75
C SER A 228 -26.90 38.09 29.80
N VAL A 229 -26.33 37.68 28.69
CA VAL A 229 -25.17 38.40 28.17
C VAL A 229 -25.80 39.62 27.48
N THR A 230 -26.15 40.68 28.20
CA THR A 230 -25.25 41.79 28.54
C THR A 230 -25.83 42.73 29.62
N PRO A 231 -25.02 43.41 30.46
CA PRO A 231 -23.60 43.69 30.30
C PRO A 231 -22.74 42.92 31.31
N GLY A 232 -22.10 41.87 30.83
CA GLY A 232 -21.00 41.18 31.48
C GLY A 232 -19.83 41.07 30.52
N ILE A 233 -19.44 42.19 29.90
CA ILE A 233 -18.12 42.35 29.29
C ILE A 233 -17.11 42.31 30.45
N SER A 234 -16.79 41.15 31.05
CA SER A 234 -15.78 41.12 32.13
C SER A 234 -15.16 39.76 32.49
N LEU A 235 -15.17 38.72 31.63
CA LEU A 235 -14.24 37.60 31.84
C LEU A 235 -13.47 37.11 30.61
N VAL A 236 -14.15 36.89 29.48
CA VAL A 236 -13.46 36.46 28.24
C VAL A 236 -12.83 37.65 27.53
N GLN A 237 -13.55 38.76 27.44
CA GLN A 237 -13.00 40.01 26.88
C GLN A 237 -11.95 40.63 27.80
N THR A 238 -12.05 40.51 29.14
CA THR A 238 -10.95 40.88 30.05
C THR A 238 -9.77 39.92 29.96
N ARG A 239 -9.96 38.62 29.70
CA ARG A 239 -8.80 37.74 29.42
C ARG A 239 -8.12 38.12 28.12
N VAL A 240 -8.88 38.32 27.05
CA VAL A 240 -8.34 38.74 25.76
C VAL A 240 -7.68 40.11 25.89
N GLU A 241 -8.36 41.10 26.46
CA GLU A 241 -7.83 42.45 26.72
C GLU A 241 -6.64 42.46 27.67
N HIS A 242 -6.61 41.61 28.71
CA HIS A 242 -5.44 41.50 29.59
C HIS A 242 -4.25 40.86 28.86
N ILE A 243 -4.50 39.89 27.97
CA ILE A 243 -3.44 39.34 27.10
C ILE A 243 -2.97 40.42 26.13
N THR A 244 -3.88 41.17 25.50
CA THR A 244 -3.51 42.26 24.56
C THR A 244 -2.79 43.40 25.27
N ARG A 245 -3.21 43.77 26.49
CA ARG A 245 -2.54 44.79 27.31
C ARG A 245 -1.17 44.32 27.79
N ALA A 246 -1.02 43.05 28.16
CA ALA A 246 0.28 42.48 28.51
C ALA A 246 1.23 42.43 27.30
N GLU A 247 0.69 42.16 26.11
CA GLU A 247 1.45 42.17 24.86
C GLU A 247 1.84 43.59 24.45
N VAL A 248 0.95 44.57 24.62
CA VAL A 248 1.26 45.99 24.42
C VAL A 248 2.27 46.48 25.45
N ASP A 249 2.16 46.14 26.73
CA ASP A 249 3.15 46.49 27.77
C ASP A 249 4.52 45.89 27.43
N LYS A 250 4.57 44.63 26.98
CA LYS A 250 5.82 43.99 26.54
C LYS A 250 6.42 44.73 25.34
N THR A 251 5.60 45.03 24.34
CA THR A 251 6.02 45.77 23.14
C THR A 251 6.47 47.19 23.50
N GLN A 252 5.81 47.83 24.46
CA GLN A 252 6.13 49.17 24.94
C GLN A 252 7.42 49.17 25.77
N HIS A 253 7.71 48.12 26.54
CA HIS A 253 9.00 47.92 27.20
C HIS A 253 10.13 47.68 26.18
N GLU A 254 9.88 46.88 25.13
CA GLU A 254 10.85 46.65 24.04
C GLU A 254 11.15 47.93 23.23
N ILE A 255 10.18 48.84 23.12
CA ILE A 255 10.34 50.12 22.40
C ILE A 255 10.96 51.21 23.30
N ASN A 256 10.52 51.35 24.55
CA ASN A 256 10.94 52.45 25.43
C ASN A 256 12.17 52.14 26.28
N ASP A 257 12.45 50.86 26.56
CA ASP A 257 13.68 50.44 27.24
C ASP A 257 14.54 49.66 26.24
N PRO A 258 15.27 50.34 25.34
CA PRO A 258 16.25 49.65 24.52
C PRO A 258 17.24 48.96 25.46
N VAL A 259 17.25 47.63 25.41
CA VAL A 259 18.30 46.81 26.01
C VAL A 259 19.63 47.42 25.58
N PRO A 260 20.52 47.80 26.51
CA PRO A 260 21.82 48.31 26.13
C PRO A 260 22.50 47.26 25.25
N GLU A 261 22.74 47.63 23.99
CA GLU A 261 23.52 46.85 23.05
C GLU A 261 24.84 46.46 23.74
N LYS A 262 25.12 45.15 23.74
CA LYS A 262 26.41 44.62 24.15
C LYS A 262 27.49 45.30 23.30
N GLN A 263 28.31 46.14 23.91
CA GLN A 263 29.62 46.45 23.36
C GLN A 263 30.64 45.44 23.90
N GLU A 264 31.11 44.59 22.98
CA GLU A 264 32.46 44.03 23.03
C GLU A 264 33.46 45.16 23.33
N ASN A 265 34.33 44.95 24.32
CA ASN A 265 35.67 45.53 24.26
C ASN A 265 36.68 44.52 24.79
N VAL A 266 37.53 44.14 23.86
CA VAL A 266 38.81 43.45 24.02
C VAL A 266 39.71 44.27 24.92
N GLU A 267 40.31 43.66 25.94
CA GLU A 267 41.62 44.10 26.44
C GLU A 267 42.49 42.90 26.85
N HIS A 268 43.71 42.94 26.30
CA HIS A 268 44.80 41.97 26.36
C HIS A 268 45.69 42.19 27.59
N LYS A 269 46.13 41.12 28.27
CA LYS A 269 47.55 40.77 28.62
C LYS A 269 47.60 39.57 29.58
N GLU A 270 48.12 38.42 29.12
CA GLU A 270 49.47 37.85 29.41
C GLU A 270 49.62 37.42 30.89
N ASP A 271 49.93 36.17 31.25
CA ASP A 271 51.20 35.49 30.96
C ASP A 271 51.20 33.97 31.32
N LYS A 272 51.97 33.19 30.55
CA LYS A 272 52.71 31.92 30.81
C LYS A 272 52.09 30.50 30.97
N GLN A 273 52.50 29.69 29.97
CA GLN A 273 53.10 28.33 30.02
C GLN A 273 52.21 27.12 30.36
N GLY A 274 52.15 26.04 29.57
CA GLY A 274 52.86 25.69 28.33
C GLY A 274 52.61 24.22 27.90
N LYS A 275 53.18 23.89 26.72
CA LYS A 275 53.46 22.56 26.11
C LYS A 275 52.30 21.87 25.36
N GLN A 276 52.34 21.86 24.02
CA GLN A 276 53.01 20.90 23.09
C GLN A 276 52.20 19.59 22.96
N ASP A 277 51.93 19.00 21.79
CA ASP A 277 52.40 19.20 20.41
C ASP A 277 51.49 18.37 19.44
N LYS A 278 51.28 18.91 18.23
CA LYS A 278 51.20 18.27 16.88
C LYS A 278 50.15 17.18 16.57
N ALA A 279 49.21 17.36 15.62
CA ALA A 279 49.29 17.65 14.17
C ALA A 279 49.47 16.40 13.27
N HIS A 280 48.48 16.13 12.41
CA HIS A 280 48.68 16.09 10.96
C HIS A 280 47.35 16.07 10.17
N GLN A 281 47.19 17.08 9.30
CA GLN A 281 46.41 17.05 8.07
C GLN A 281 47.13 16.19 7.03
N ASP A 282 46.38 15.54 6.13
CA ASP A 282 46.78 15.53 4.72
C ASP A 282 45.59 15.39 3.76
N LYS A 283 45.71 16.07 2.61
CA LYS A 283 44.81 16.14 1.45
C LYS A 283 45.35 15.26 0.30
N ALA A 284 44.47 14.69 -0.52
CA ALA A 284 44.65 14.47 -1.97
C ALA A 284 43.27 14.11 -2.58
N GLN A 285 42.66 14.82 -3.54
CA GLN A 285 42.94 15.06 -4.98
C GLN A 285 42.47 13.95 -5.95
N ASP A 286 41.68 14.38 -6.96
CA ASP A 286 41.40 13.81 -8.31
C ASP A 286 40.78 12.39 -8.40
N SER A 287 39.89 12.02 -9.32
CA SER A 287 39.62 12.44 -10.71
C SER A 287 38.23 11.91 -11.16
N VAL A 288 37.40 12.72 -11.83
CA VAL A 288 36.24 12.24 -12.63
C VAL A 288 36.44 12.71 -14.07
N GLN A 289 37.05 11.85 -14.87
CA GLN A 289 37.15 11.95 -16.33
C GLN A 289 37.14 10.53 -16.88
N SER A 290 35.94 10.01 -17.21
CA SER A 290 35.75 8.83 -18.05
C SER A 290 34.25 8.62 -18.30
N GLU A 291 33.61 9.53 -19.03
CA GLU A 291 32.27 9.35 -19.62
C GLU A 291 32.30 9.40 -21.17
N GLU A 292 33.48 9.34 -21.78
CA GLU A 292 33.64 9.44 -23.25
C GLU A 292 34.01 8.12 -23.96
N GLU A 293 34.19 7.00 -23.25
CA GLU A 293 34.53 5.71 -23.89
C GLU A 293 33.32 4.79 -24.21
N GLU A 294 32.10 5.11 -23.77
CA GLU A 294 30.93 4.24 -24.03
C GLU A 294 30.13 4.57 -25.30
N LYS A 295 30.47 5.65 -26.03
CA LYS A 295 29.72 6.05 -27.24
C LYS A 295 30.33 5.58 -28.58
N GLU A 296 31.53 5.01 -28.59
CA GLU A 296 32.15 4.49 -29.83
C GLU A 296 31.95 2.97 -30.05
N GLN A 297 31.62 2.18 -29.02
CA GLN A 297 31.34 0.74 -29.21
C GLN A 297 29.94 0.43 -29.75
N ALA A 298 28.99 1.38 -29.69
CA ALA A 298 27.63 1.18 -30.17
C ALA A 298 27.45 1.39 -31.70
N LYS A 299 28.45 1.92 -32.42
CA LYS A 299 28.38 2.14 -33.88
C LYS A 299 29.09 1.07 -34.72
N ALA A 300 29.82 0.14 -34.10
CA ALA A 300 30.59 -0.88 -34.82
C ALA A 300 29.80 -2.16 -35.18
N ASN A 301 28.62 -2.39 -34.58
CA ASN A 301 27.88 -3.66 -34.76
C ASN A 301 26.66 -3.60 -35.71
N SER A 302 26.45 -2.51 -36.45
CA SER A 302 25.30 -2.36 -37.36
C SER A 302 25.63 -2.49 -38.85
N LEU A 303 26.74 -3.13 -39.22
CA LEU A 303 27.20 -3.22 -40.62
C LEU A 303 27.75 -4.61 -40.94
N THR A 304 26.87 -5.60 -41.05
CA THR A 304 27.07 -6.77 -41.94
C THR A 304 25.81 -7.64 -41.92
N PHE A 305 24.99 -7.56 -42.96
CA PHE A 305 24.47 -8.73 -43.67
C PHE A 305 23.87 -8.24 -44.99
N ALA A 306 24.57 -8.59 -46.07
CA ALA A 306 24.05 -8.70 -47.42
C ALA A 306 23.75 -10.18 -47.67
#